data_AF-A0A814TJA9-F1
#
_entry.id   AF-A0A814TJA9-F1
#
_cell.length_a   1.000
_cell.length_b   1.000
_cell.length_c   1.000
_cell.angle_alpha   90.00
_cell.angle_beta   90.00
_cell.angle_gamma   90.00
#
_symmetry.space_group_name_H-M   'P 1'
#
loop_
_entity.id
_entity.type
_entity.pdbx_description
1 polymer ?
#
loop_
_entity_poly.entity_id
_entity_poly.type
_entity_poly.pdbx_seq_one_letter_code
_entity_poly.pdbx_strand_id
1 'polypeptide(L)'
;MSNNCCRRCLRGISRRIPCFVAWSLLIVLSTIYFIFICPWITNHLWKYIPLIQGLILLFVIENFFLATFTDPGRYSRAPPDENDDSETTFHKTVEIHGTQCRMKWCQTCGFYRPPRCSHCSVCDFCIDTFDHHCPWLNNCVGRRNYRYFICFLLSVLFHMYVVISFCIYYLLKNHENLSNLNTIISIILIIFIILLTIPIGGLTAFHFMLIIRGRTTNEQVTGKFKSNINPFDYGCLYNCSKIFSSSNSPKLIHNKKPSTKKSYEVQKVKNKNGTNKVIN
;
A
#
# COMPACT_ATOMS: atom_id res chain seq x y z
N MET A 1 30.36 -21.66 -7.71
CA MET A 1 29.49 -21.11 -6.62
C MET A 1 29.65 -19.60 -6.39
N SER A 2 30.84 -19.00 -6.54
CA SER A 2 31.08 -17.54 -6.35
C SER A 2 30.21 -16.61 -7.23
N ASN A 3 30.06 -16.92 -8.53
CA ASN A 3 29.27 -16.10 -9.47
C ASN A 3 27.77 -16.00 -9.14
N ASN A 4 27.20 -17.02 -8.48
CA ASN A 4 25.79 -17.02 -8.09
C ASN A 4 25.53 -16.14 -6.86
N CYS A 5 26.51 -16.01 -5.96
CA CYS A 5 26.40 -15.14 -4.78
C CYS A 5 26.48 -13.67 -5.20
N CYS A 6 27.44 -13.31 -6.06
CA CYS A 6 27.57 -11.94 -6.60
C CYS A 6 26.30 -11.52 -7.38
N ARG A 7 25.75 -12.39 -8.24
CA ARG A 7 24.48 -12.12 -8.94
C ARG A 7 23.26 -12.03 -8.00
N ARG A 8 23.28 -12.66 -6.83
CA ARG A 8 22.17 -12.60 -5.86
C ARG A 8 22.25 -11.32 -5.01
N CYS A 9 23.46 -10.90 -4.64
CA CYS A 9 23.73 -9.61 -3.98
C CYS A 9 23.41 -8.42 -4.89
N LEU A 10 23.87 -8.44 -6.15
CA LEU A 10 23.56 -7.39 -7.14
C LEU A 10 22.06 -7.28 -7.39
N ARG A 11 21.34 -8.41 -7.45
CA ARG A 11 19.86 -8.45 -7.54
C ARG A 11 19.18 -7.91 -6.28
N GLY A 12 19.80 -8.03 -5.10
CA GLY A 12 19.28 -7.46 -3.86
C GLY A 12 19.41 -5.94 -3.80
N ILE A 13 20.53 -5.40 -4.27
CA ILE A 13 20.79 -3.96 -4.33
C ILE A 13 19.88 -3.30 -5.37
N SER A 14 19.80 -3.86 -6.58
CA SER A 14 18.99 -3.28 -7.67
C SER A 14 17.50 -3.19 -7.32
N ARG A 15 16.98 -4.13 -6.52
CA ARG A 15 15.60 -4.12 -6.02
C ARG A 15 15.27 -2.95 -5.09
N ARG A 16 16.27 -2.38 -4.41
CA ARG A 16 16.09 -1.27 -3.45
C ARG A 16 16.19 0.11 -4.12
N ILE A 17 16.78 0.19 -5.31
CA ILE A 17 17.00 1.46 -6.03
C ILE A 17 15.70 2.26 -6.17
N PRO A 18 14.54 1.70 -6.60
CA PRO A 18 13.33 2.50 -6.76
C PRO A 18 12.84 3.11 -5.44
N CYS A 19 12.96 2.37 -4.33
CA CYS A 19 12.62 2.88 -3.00
C CYS A 19 13.55 4.03 -2.59
N PHE A 20 14.87 3.90 -2.78
CA PHE A 20 15.80 5.00 -2.53
C PHE A 20 15.51 6.22 -3.40
N VAL A 21 15.21 6.03 -4.68
CA VAL A 21 14.84 7.11 -5.58
C VAL A 21 13.57 7.82 -5.08
N ALA A 22 12.54 7.10 -4.67
CA ALA A 22 11.32 7.69 -4.13
C ALA A 22 11.56 8.51 -2.86
N TRP A 23 12.34 7.99 -1.91
CA TRP A 23 12.75 8.72 -0.70
C TRP A 23 13.54 9.99 -1.05
N SER A 24 14.53 9.86 -1.92
CA SER A 24 15.36 10.99 -2.34
C SER A 24 14.53 12.07 -3.05
N LEU A 25 13.63 11.70 -3.96
CA LEU A 25 12.76 12.66 -4.65
C LEU A 25 11.87 13.41 -3.67
N LEU A 26 11.24 12.71 -2.72
CA LEU A 26 10.39 13.33 -1.70
C LEU A 26 11.15 14.35 -0.85
N ILE A 27 12.32 13.96 -0.32
CA ILE A 27 13.11 14.82 0.56
C ILE A 27 13.74 15.98 -0.23
N VAL A 28 14.42 15.71 -1.33
CA VAL A 28 15.14 16.74 -2.10
C VAL A 28 14.19 17.80 -2.64
N LEU A 29 13.09 17.41 -3.30
CA LEU A 29 12.15 18.40 -3.86
C LEU A 29 11.49 19.24 -2.77
N SER A 30 11.14 18.62 -1.64
CA SER A 30 10.58 19.36 -0.50
C SER A 30 11.60 20.31 0.11
N THR A 31 12.85 19.87 0.30
CA THR A 31 13.93 20.71 0.81
C THR A 31 14.20 21.91 -0.09
N ILE A 32 14.25 21.72 -1.41
CA ILE A 32 14.40 22.82 -2.36
C ILE A 32 13.25 23.82 -2.21
N TYR A 33 12.00 23.35 -2.10
CA TYR A 33 10.86 24.24 -1.83
C TYR A 33 11.03 25.03 -0.52
N PHE A 34 11.38 24.37 0.58
CA PHE A 34 11.55 25.02 1.89
C PHE A 34 12.70 26.03 1.92
N ILE A 35 13.76 25.82 1.15
CA ILE A 35 14.91 26.72 1.11
C ILE A 35 14.67 27.92 0.20
N PHE A 36 14.16 27.68 -1.01
CA PHE A 36 14.15 28.73 -2.06
C PHE A 36 12.81 29.47 -2.19
N ILE A 37 11.68 28.80 -1.93
CA ILE A 37 10.35 29.36 -2.20
C ILE A 37 9.64 29.74 -0.90
N CYS A 38 9.67 28.86 0.09
CA CYS A 38 8.95 29.04 1.36
C CYS A 38 9.32 30.34 2.12
N PRO A 39 10.59 30.81 2.17
CA PRO A 39 10.92 32.05 2.88
C PRO A 39 10.24 33.27 2.25
N TRP A 40 10.20 33.33 0.92
CA TRP A 40 9.51 34.42 0.22
C TRP A 40 8.01 34.39 0.50
N ILE A 41 7.38 33.21 0.41
CA ILE A 41 5.95 33.03 0.70
C ILE A 41 5.61 33.43 2.15
N THR A 42 6.48 33.09 3.09
CA THR A 42 6.32 33.40 4.52
C THR A 42 6.28 34.90 4.77
N ASN A 43 7.17 35.64 4.11
CA ASN A 43 7.28 37.10 4.26
C ASN A 43 6.15 37.87 3.57
N HIS A 44 5.54 37.32 2.51
CA HIS A 44 4.56 38.04 1.69
C HIS A 44 3.11 37.59 1.90
N LEU A 45 2.88 36.36 2.37
CA LEU A 45 1.55 35.79 2.51
C LEU A 45 1.19 35.56 3.98
N TRP A 46 1.93 34.68 4.68
CA TRP A 46 1.66 34.41 6.09
C TRP A 46 2.82 33.72 6.82
N LYS A 47 3.15 34.22 8.02
CA LYS A 47 4.31 33.76 8.81
C LYS A 47 4.25 32.31 9.30
N TYR A 48 3.06 31.70 9.39
CA TYR A 48 2.88 30.34 9.89
C TYR A 48 2.83 29.27 8.78
N ILE A 49 3.02 29.66 7.51
CA ILE A 49 3.06 28.72 6.37
C ILE A 49 4.12 27.62 6.53
N PRO A 50 5.38 27.92 6.94
CA PRO A 50 6.40 26.88 7.10
C PRO A 50 5.99 25.80 8.10
N LEU A 51 5.32 26.19 9.20
CA LEU A 51 4.85 25.26 10.22
C LEU A 51 3.80 24.30 9.63
N ILE A 52 2.79 24.84 8.96
CA ILE A 52 1.71 24.02 8.37
C ILE A 52 2.25 23.11 7.27
N GLN A 53 3.09 23.62 6.38
CA GLN A 53 3.75 22.81 5.34
C GLN A 53 4.65 21.74 5.96
N GLY A 54 5.36 22.06 7.04
CA GLY A 54 6.19 21.11 7.76
C GLY A 54 5.37 19.98 8.37
N LEU A 55 4.20 20.27 8.96
CA LEU A 55 3.27 19.27 9.49
C LEU A 55 2.69 18.38 8.38
N ILE A 56 2.32 18.96 7.24
CA ILE A 56 1.87 18.20 6.07
C ILE A 56 2.98 17.25 5.59
N LEU A 57 4.21 17.77 5.40
CA LEU A 57 5.34 16.95 4.97
C LEU A 57 5.68 15.85 5.98
N LEU A 58 5.61 16.15 7.28
CA LEU A 58 5.84 15.16 8.33
C LEU A 58 4.83 14.01 8.23
N PHE A 59 3.54 14.33 8.02
CA PHE A 59 2.50 13.33 7.81
C PHE A 59 2.73 12.49 6.54
N VAL A 60 3.21 13.12 5.45
CA VAL A 60 3.60 12.41 4.21
C VAL A 60 4.75 11.44 4.49
N ILE A 61 5.82 11.91 5.15
CA ILE A 61 7.00 11.12 5.50
C ILE A 61 6.63 9.96 6.42
N GLU A 62 5.80 10.21 7.44
CA GLU A 62 5.35 9.18 8.37
C GLU A 62 4.59 8.08 7.63
N ASN A 63 3.62 8.43 6.78
CA ASN A 63 2.85 7.42 6.04
C ASN A 63 3.71 6.68 5.00
N PHE A 64 4.66 7.36 4.37
CA PHE A 64 5.61 6.70 3.47
C PHE A 64 6.49 5.72 4.24
N PHE A 65 7.03 6.13 5.39
CA PHE A 65 7.78 5.28 6.32
C PHE A 65 6.97 4.06 6.75
N LEU A 66 5.75 4.26 7.23
CA LEU A 66 4.89 3.17 7.69
C LEU A 66 4.51 2.24 6.53
N ALA A 67 4.25 2.74 5.32
CA ALA A 67 4.01 1.90 4.15
C ALA A 67 5.25 1.06 3.78
N THR A 68 6.44 1.64 3.84
CA THR A 68 7.73 1.00 3.53
C THR A 68 8.09 -0.08 4.57
N PHE A 69 7.99 0.22 5.86
CA PHE A 69 8.59 -0.61 6.92
C PHE A 69 7.60 -1.45 7.72
N THR A 70 6.28 -1.21 7.61
CA THR A 70 5.28 -2.03 8.31
C THR A 70 5.20 -3.42 7.68
N ASP A 71 5.11 -4.46 8.52
CA ASP A 71 4.79 -5.81 8.08
C ASP A 71 3.45 -5.80 7.31
N PRO A 72 3.42 -6.22 6.04
CA PRO A 72 2.21 -6.15 5.21
C PRO A 72 1.13 -7.19 5.58
N GLY A 73 1.39 -8.06 6.56
CA GLY A 73 0.55 -9.20 6.90
C GLY A 73 1.17 -10.51 6.43
N ARG A 74 2.43 -10.78 6.78
CA ARG A 74 3.13 -12.00 6.37
C ARG A 74 2.64 -13.21 7.18
N TYR A 75 2.28 -14.29 6.49
CA TYR A 75 2.03 -15.60 7.11
C TYR A 75 3.34 -16.33 7.40
N SER A 76 3.40 -17.04 8.53
CA SER A 76 4.44 -18.04 8.78
C SER A 76 4.31 -19.23 7.83
N ARG A 77 5.43 -19.88 7.51
CA ARG A 77 5.42 -21.15 6.78
C ARG A 77 4.87 -22.25 7.69
N ALA A 78 4.24 -23.25 7.10
CA ALA A 78 3.82 -24.44 7.83
C ALA A 78 5.04 -25.22 8.33
N PRO A 79 4.95 -25.84 9.51
CA PRO A 79 5.97 -26.76 9.99
C PRO A 79 6.16 -27.95 9.02
N PRO A 80 7.38 -28.51 8.90
CA PRO A 80 7.66 -29.63 7.98
C PRO A 80 6.81 -30.88 8.23
N ASP A 81 6.35 -31.08 9.46
CA ASP A 81 5.50 -32.20 9.92
C ASP A 81 4.02 -32.02 9.60
N GLU A 82 3.58 -30.80 9.23
CA GLU A 82 2.21 -30.52 8.74
C GLU A 82 2.15 -30.45 7.20
N ASN A 83 3.28 -30.62 6.50
CA ASN A 83 3.31 -30.75 5.03
C ASN A 83 2.81 -32.14 4.62
N ASP A 84 1.49 -32.31 4.61
CA ASP A 84 0.86 -33.48 4.03
C ASP A 84 0.94 -33.38 2.49
N ASP A 85 2.03 -33.88 1.91
CA ASP A 85 2.27 -33.91 0.46
C ASP A 85 1.14 -34.66 -0.30
N SER A 86 0.34 -35.46 0.40
CA SER A 86 -0.80 -36.21 -0.17
C SER A 86 -2.05 -35.35 -0.44
N GLU A 87 -2.20 -34.18 0.20
CA GLU A 87 -3.34 -33.27 0.00
C GLU A 87 -3.16 -32.29 -1.17
N THR A 88 -2.02 -32.30 -1.86
CA THR A 88 -1.60 -31.28 -2.86
C THR A 88 -2.50 -31.15 -4.09
N THR A 89 -3.46 -32.06 -4.28
CA THR A 89 -4.29 -32.16 -5.50
C THR A 89 -5.69 -31.52 -5.35
N PHE A 90 -6.17 -31.25 -4.13
CA PHE A 90 -7.54 -30.78 -3.93
C PHE A 90 -7.64 -29.27 -3.70
N HIS A 91 -8.62 -28.65 -4.33
CA HIS A 91 -8.98 -27.28 -4.01
C HIS A 91 -9.93 -27.25 -2.83
N LYS A 92 -9.47 -26.72 -1.69
CA LYS A 92 -10.37 -26.38 -0.60
C LYS A 92 -11.20 -25.16 -1.02
N THR A 93 -12.51 -25.27 -0.94
CA THR A 93 -13.43 -24.14 -1.15
C THR A 93 -13.98 -23.70 0.20
N VAL A 94 -14.12 -22.40 0.38
CA VAL A 94 -14.79 -21.81 1.54
C VAL A 94 -15.88 -20.88 1.03
N GLU A 95 -17.04 -20.93 1.66
CA GLU A 95 -18.15 -20.06 1.32
C GLU A 95 -18.06 -18.76 2.13
N ILE A 96 -18.16 -17.62 1.44
CA ILE A 96 -18.20 -16.30 2.05
C ILE A 96 -19.41 -15.58 1.48
N HIS A 97 -20.42 -15.33 2.32
CA HIS A 97 -21.65 -14.63 1.93
C HIS A 97 -22.29 -15.21 0.66
N GLY A 98 -22.49 -16.54 0.61
CA GLY A 98 -23.06 -17.22 -0.56
C GLY A 98 -22.12 -17.37 -1.75
N THR A 99 -20.89 -16.86 -1.68
CA THR A 99 -19.91 -16.96 -2.78
C THR A 99 -18.82 -17.96 -2.44
N GLN A 100 -18.66 -19.00 -3.28
CA GLN A 100 -17.58 -19.96 -3.12
C GLN A 100 -16.23 -19.36 -3.52
N CYS A 101 -15.30 -19.35 -2.56
CA CYS A 101 -13.93 -18.89 -2.73
C CYS A 101 -12.97 -20.08 -2.73
N ARG A 102 -12.30 -20.28 -3.86
CA ARG A 102 -11.29 -21.35 -4.02
C ARG A 102 -9.98 -20.97 -3.32
N MET A 103 -9.59 -21.77 -2.32
CA MET A 103 -8.27 -21.72 -1.70
C MET A 103 -7.29 -22.56 -2.52
N LYS A 104 -6.11 -22.01 -2.73
CA LYS A 104 -5.03 -22.67 -3.49
C LYS A 104 -3.89 -22.98 -2.53
N TRP A 105 -3.39 -24.20 -2.58
CA TRP A 105 -2.15 -24.59 -1.91
C TRP A 105 -0.98 -23.69 -2.36
N CYS A 106 -0.08 -23.37 -1.42
CA CYS A 106 1.17 -22.68 -1.71
C CYS A 106 2.33 -23.63 -1.38
N GLN A 107 2.98 -24.17 -2.40
CA GLN A 107 4.11 -25.10 -2.24
C GLN A 107 5.25 -24.49 -1.43
N THR A 108 5.55 -23.20 -1.63
CA THR A 108 6.64 -22.51 -0.92
C THR A 108 6.37 -22.33 0.57
N CYS A 109 5.10 -22.16 0.96
CA CYS A 109 4.74 -21.86 2.34
C CYS A 109 4.09 -23.03 3.08
N GLY A 110 3.69 -24.10 2.39
CA GLY A 110 3.16 -25.32 3.00
C GLY A 110 1.73 -25.22 3.54
N PHE A 111 0.89 -24.34 3.01
CA PHE A 111 -0.50 -24.23 3.46
C PHE A 111 -1.47 -23.78 2.38
N TYR A 112 -2.77 -24.04 2.61
CA TYR A 112 -3.87 -23.52 1.81
C TYR A 112 -4.04 -22.02 2.05
N ARG A 113 -3.76 -21.20 1.03
CA ARG A 113 -3.89 -19.74 1.13
C ARG A 113 -5.32 -19.33 1.47
N PRO A 114 -5.55 -18.62 2.60
CA PRO A 114 -6.85 -18.04 2.92
C PRO A 114 -7.38 -17.15 1.80
N PRO A 115 -8.70 -16.87 1.79
CA PRO A 115 -9.29 -15.92 0.86
C PRO A 115 -8.51 -14.61 0.82
N ARG A 116 -8.30 -14.07 -0.40
CA ARG A 116 -7.50 -12.86 -0.69
C ARG A 116 -6.00 -12.94 -0.37
N CYS A 117 -5.49 -14.04 0.18
CA CYS A 117 -4.06 -14.26 0.36
C CYS A 117 -3.38 -14.69 -0.96
N SER A 118 -2.20 -14.13 -1.24
CA SER A 118 -1.36 -14.53 -2.38
C SER A 118 0.11 -14.64 -1.98
N HIS A 119 0.85 -15.53 -2.64
CA HIS A 119 2.29 -15.65 -2.47
C HIS A 119 2.99 -14.60 -3.35
N CYS A 120 3.87 -13.79 -2.75
CA CYS A 120 4.72 -12.88 -3.49
C CYS A 120 6.09 -13.53 -3.69
N SER A 121 6.44 -13.87 -4.93
CA SER A 121 7.73 -14.48 -5.26
C SER A 121 8.94 -13.56 -5.03
N VAL A 122 8.72 -12.24 -5.00
CA VAL A 122 9.78 -11.26 -4.73
C VAL A 122 10.13 -11.22 -3.25
N CYS A 123 9.11 -11.22 -2.38
CA CYS A 123 9.28 -11.20 -0.93
C CYS A 123 9.40 -12.59 -0.30
N ASP A 124 9.05 -13.65 -1.03
CA ASP A 124 9.12 -15.07 -0.62
C ASP A 124 8.24 -15.44 0.60
N PHE A 125 7.10 -14.78 0.72
CA PHE A 125 6.07 -15.05 1.73
C PHE A 125 4.66 -14.90 1.16
N CYS A 126 3.71 -15.61 1.77
CA CYS A 126 2.28 -15.36 1.59
C CYS A 126 1.86 -14.11 2.38
N ILE A 127 1.14 -13.21 1.70
CA ILE A 127 0.69 -11.93 2.25
C ILE A 127 -0.84 -11.97 2.39
N ASP A 128 -1.34 -11.62 3.57
CA ASP A 128 -2.77 -11.49 3.83
C ASP A 128 -3.36 -10.30 3.08
N THR A 129 -4.51 -10.53 2.44
CA THR A 129 -5.21 -9.55 1.58
C THR A 129 -4.20 -8.86 0.65
N PHE A 130 -3.46 -9.68 -0.11
CA PHE A 130 -2.38 -9.22 -0.96
C PHE A 130 -2.90 -8.28 -2.04
N ASP A 131 -2.35 -7.06 -2.09
CA ASP A 131 -2.67 -6.09 -3.13
C ASP A 131 -1.67 -6.16 -4.28
N HIS A 132 -0.40 -5.83 -4.00
CA HIS A 132 0.69 -5.93 -4.95
C HIS A 132 2.06 -5.90 -4.24
N HIS A 133 3.13 -6.18 -4.99
CA HIS A 133 4.48 -5.84 -4.56
C HIS A 133 4.85 -4.48 -5.14
N CYS A 134 5.24 -3.51 -4.29
CA CYS A 134 5.58 -2.17 -4.73
C CYS A 134 7.10 -1.96 -4.70
N PRO A 135 7.78 -1.83 -5.85
CA PRO A 135 9.21 -1.55 -5.89
C PRO A 135 9.59 -0.23 -5.22
N TRP A 136 8.71 0.78 -5.32
CA TRP A 136 8.89 2.11 -4.70
C TRP A 136 8.83 2.10 -3.17
N LEU A 137 8.23 1.07 -2.58
CA LEU A 137 8.29 0.82 -1.14
C LEU A 137 9.36 -0.20 -0.78
N ASN A 138 9.88 -0.98 -1.74
CA ASN A 138 10.63 -2.20 -1.49
C ASN A 138 9.90 -3.12 -0.47
N ASN A 139 8.57 -3.17 -0.55
CA ASN A 139 7.71 -3.96 0.34
C ASN A 139 6.44 -4.38 -0.41
N CYS A 140 5.78 -5.42 0.09
CA CYS A 140 4.41 -5.71 -0.35
C CYS A 140 3.45 -4.70 0.24
N VAL A 141 2.39 -4.43 -0.50
CA VAL A 141 1.19 -3.76 0.00
C VAL A 141 0.16 -4.85 0.26
N GLY A 142 -0.28 -4.95 1.51
CA GLY A 142 -1.23 -5.96 1.97
C GLY A 142 -2.09 -5.42 3.12
N ARG A 143 -2.82 -6.32 3.80
CA ARG A 143 -3.84 -5.94 4.80
C ARG A 143 -3.39 -4.90 5.81
N ARG A 144 -2.14 -5.01 6.29
CA ARG A 144 -1.66 -4.25 7.45
C ARG A 144 -1.05 -2.90 7.13
N ASN A 145 -0.59 -2.70 5.90
CA ASN A 145 0.05 -1.45 5.48
C ASN A 145 -0.72 -0.73 4.37
N TYR A 146 -1.80 -1.32 3.84
CA TYR A 146 -2.63 -0.69 2.80
C TYR A 146 -3.12 0.71 3.23
N ARG A 147 -3.55 0.88 4.47
CA ARG A 147 -4.01 2.20 4.97
C ARG A 147 -2.94 3.27 4.88
N TYR A 148 -1.69 2.95 5.26
CA TYR A 148 -0.57 3.89 5.21
C TYR A 148 -0.21 4.23 3.77
N PHE A 149 -0.25 3.24 2.88
CA PHE A 149 -0.06 3.47 1.45
C PHE A 149 -1.11 4.44 0.87
N ILE A 150 -2.39 4.27 1.21
CA ILE A 150 -3.45 5.18 0.75
C ILE A 150 -3.31 6.58 1.36
N CYS A 151 -3.03 6.67 2.67
CA CYS A 151 -2.77 7.96 3.32
C CYS A 151 -1.55 8.67 2.71
N PHE A 152 -0.48 7.94 2.38
CA PHE A 152 0.68 8.47 1.67
C PHE A 152 0.29 9.04 0.30
N LEU A 153 -0.44 8.28 -0.53
CA LEU A 153 -0.86 8.74 -1.86
C LEU A 153 -1.71 10.03 -1.80
N LEU A 154 -2.67 10.08 -0.89
CA LEU A 154 -3.54 11.25 -0.73
C LEU A 154 -2.77 12.46 -0.19
N SER A 155 -1.94 12.26 0.85
CA SER A 155 -1.19 13.35 1.46
C SER A 155 -0.07 13.88 0.57
N VAL A 156 0.64 13.01 -0.18
CA VAL A 156 1.70 13.45 -1.09
C VAL A 156 1.12 14.24 -2.26
N LEU A 157 -0.03 13.84 -2.81
CA LEU A 157 -0.73 14.64 -3.82
C LEU A 157 -1.16 15.99 -3.28
N PHE A 158 -1.75 16.03 -2.09
CA PHE A 158 -2.13 17.29 -1.45
C PHE A 158 -0.90 18.20 -1.27
N HIS A 159 0.20 17.68 -0.75
CA HIS A 159 1.47 18.40 -0.62
C HIS A 159 1.97 18.93 -1.98
N MET A 160 1.97 18.11 -3.02
CA MET A 160 2.36 18.50 -4.38
C MET A 160 1.51 19.65 -4.93
N TYR A 161 0.18 19.59 -4.78
CA TYR A 161 -0.71 20.65 -5.23
C TYR A 161 -0.47 21.97 -4.49
N VAL A 162 -0.24 21.92 -3.18
CA VAL A 162 0.06 23.12 -2.39
C VAL A 162 1.40 23.73 -2.79
N VAL A 163 2.44 22.91 -2.97
CA VAL A 163 3.75 23.39 -3.44
C VAL A 163 3.65 24.01 -4.83
N ILE A 164 2.98 23.36 -5.79
CA ILE A 164 2.74 23.91 -7.13
C ILE A 164 2.03 25.26 -7.03
N SER A 165 0.98 25.35 -6.20
CA SER A 165 0.20 26.59 -6.05
C SER A 165 1.04 27.74 -5.51
N PHE A 166 1.91 27.50 -4.53
CA PHE A 166 2.82 28.51 -4.00
C PHE A 166 3.93 28.88 -5.00
N CYS A 167 4.46 27.93 -5.76
CA CYS A 167 5.43 28.21 -6.82
C CYS A 167 4.80 29.07 -7.92
N ILE A 168 3.56 28.78 -8.35
CA ILE A 168 2.83 29.60 -9.33
C ILE A 168 2.58 31.00 -8.76
N TYR A 169 2.13 31.10 -7.50
CA TYR A 169 1.92 32.40 -6.85
C TYR A 169 3.22 33.23 -6.79
N TYR A 170 4.35 32.60 -6.45
CA TYR A 170 5.66 33.23 -6.50
C TYR A 170 5.97 33.77 -7.90
N LEU A 171 5.76 32.97 -8.95
CA LEU A 171 6.03 33.38 -10.33
C LEU A 171 5.15 34.54 -10.79
N LEU A 172 3.85 34.52 -10.46
CA LEU A 172 2.93 35.60 -10.80
C LEU A 172 3.33 36.94 -10.16
N LYS A 173 3.98 36.91 -9.00
CA LYS A 173 4.44 38.12 -8.29
C LYS A 173 5.85 38.57 -8.66
N ASN A 174 6.65 37.71 -9.27
CA ASN A 174 8.04 38.00 -9.65
C ASN A 174 8.28 37.81 -11.16
N HIS A 175 7.24 37.94 -11.98
CA HIS A 175 7.27 37.58 -13.40
C HIS A 175 8.21 38.46 -14.23
N GLU A 176 8.56 39.65 -13.75
CA GLU A 176 9.51 40.56 -14.41
C GLU A 176 10.97 40.16 -14.19
N ASN A 177 11.26 39.33 -13.19
CA ASN A 177 12.63 38.99 -12.78
C ASN A 177 12.97 37.52 -13.08
N LEU A 178 12.97 37.20 -14.38
CA LEU A 178 13.14 35.84 -14.89
C LEU A 178 14.54 35.24 -14.66
N SER A 179 15.56 36.08 -14.54
CA SER A 179 16.95 35.65 -14.27
C SER A 179 17.23 35.38 -12.79
N ASN A 180 16.27 35.67 -11.90
CA ASN A 180 16.43 35.39 -10.49
C ASN A 180 16.51 33.88 -10.22
N LEU A 181 17.46 33.45 -9.38
CA LEU A 181 17.67 32.04 -9.04
C LEU A 181 16.39 31.38 -8.50
N ASN A 182 15.63 32.05 -7.65
CA ASN A 182 14.41 31.51 -7.06
C ASN A 182 13.30 31.35 -8.13
N THR A 183 13.24 32.25 -9.12
CA THR A 183 12.34 32.14 -10.27
C THR A 183 12.67 30.90 -11.10
N ILE A 184 13.95 30.71 -11.44
CA ILE A 184 14.43 29.54 -12.19
C ILE A 184 14.12 28.25 -11.43
N ILE A 185 14.43 28.21 -10.12
CA ILE A 185 14.16 27.05 -9.26
C ILE A 185 12.65 26.77 -9.18
N SER A 186 11.81 27.80 -9.05
CA SER A 186 10.35 27.64 -9.02
C SER A 186 9.83 26.99 -10.31
N ILE A 187 10.30 27.43 -11.47
CA ILE A 187 9.93 26.85 -12.77
C ILE A 187 10.34 25.36 -12.84
N ILE A 188 11.59 25.06 -12.47
CA ILE A 188 12.10 23.67 -12.46
C ILE A 188 11.27 22.82 -11.50
N LEU A 189 11.01 23.29 -10.28
CA LEU A 189 10.18 22.59 -9.30
C LEU A 189 8.78 22.29 -9.84
N ILE A 190 8.11 23.26 -10.45
CA ILE A 190 6.77 23.07 -11.05
C ILE A 190 6.83 21.96 -12.09
N ILE A 191 7.78 22.00 -13.02
CA ILE A 191 7.92 20.99 -14.08
C ILE A 191 8.10 19.59 -13.48
N PHE A 192 9.05 19.42 -12.56
CA PHE A 192 9.29 18.13 -11.92
C PHE A 192 8.10 17.63 -11.12
N ILE A 193 7.44 18.49 -10.33
CA ILE A 193 6.30 18.09 -9.52
C ILE A 193 5.10 17.74 -10.40
N ILE A 194 4.83 18.48 -11.50
CA ILE A 194 3.78 18.13 -12.45
C ILE A 194 4.04 16.76 -13.09
N LEU A 195 5.27 16.50 -13.53
CA LEU A 195 5.66 15.20 -14.10
C LEU A 195 5.43 14.05 -13.12
N LEU A 196 5.67 14.25 -11.83
CA LEU A 196 5.42 13.27 -10.78
C LEU A 196 3.93 13.17 -10.39
N THR A 197 3.19 14.27 -10.49
CA THR A 197 1.76 14.33 -10.13
C THR A 197 0.92 13.47 -11.06
N ILE A 198 1.25 13.38 -12.35
CA ILE A 198 0.50 12.57 -13.33
C ILE A 198 0.43 11.09 -12.93
N PRO A 199 1.56 10.37 -12.75
CA PRO A 199 1.52 8.95 -12.38
C PRO A 199 0.97 8.72 -10.97
N ILE A 200 1.28 9.60 -10.01
CA ILE A 200 0.77 9.47 -8.62
C ILE A 200 -0.75 9.72 -8.57
N GLY A 201 -1.24 10.71 -9.32
CA GLY A 201 -2.65 11.02 -9.47
C GLY A 201 -3.42 9.85 -10.10
N GLY A 202 -2.90 9.29 -11.19
CA GLY A 202 -3.47 8.10 -11.83
C GLY A 202 -3.52 6.88 -10.89
N LEU A 203 -2.43 6.62 -10.16
CA LEU A 203 -2.38 5.54 -9.17
C LEU A 203 -3.40 5.76 -8.04
N THR A 204 -3.53 6.98 -7.55
CA THR A 204 -4.49 7.34 -6.49
C THR A 204 -5.92 7.14 -6.95
N ALA A 205 -6.27 7.62 -8.15
CA ALA A 205 -7.60 7.44 -8.73
C ALA A 205 -7.93 5.94 -8.93
N PHE A 206 -6.95 5.16 -9.40
CA PHE A 206 -7.09 3.72 -9.55
C PHE A 206 -7.38 3.03 -8.20
N HIS A 207 -6.58 3.32 -7.16
CA HIS A 207 -6.82 2.74 -5.83
C HIS A 207 -8.12 3.19 -5.21
N PHE A 208 -8.56 4.43 -5.43
CA PHE A 208 -9.85 4.91 -4.95
C PHE A 208 -11.01 4.12 -5.57
N MET A 209 -10.95 3.86 -6.89
CA MET A 209 -11.91 2.99 -7.57
C MET A 209 -11.91 1.56 -7.02
N LEU A 210 -10.72 1.01 -6.69
CA LEU A 210 -10.61 -0.32 -6.08
C LEU A 210 -11.25 -0.37 -4.69
N ILE A 211 -11.02 0.65 -3.86
CA ILE A 211 -11.61 0.77 -2.52
C ILE A 211 -13.14 0.82 -2.64
N ILE A 212 -13.68 1.67 -3.51
CA ILE A 212 -15.13 1.77 -3.72
C ILE A 212 -15.75 0.41 -4.06
N ARG A 213 -15.07 -0.40 -4.89
CA ARG A 213 -15.53 -1.73 -5.32
C ARG A 213 -15.18 -2.87 -4.36
N GLY A 214 -14.53 -2.59 -3.23
CA GLY A 214 -14.10 -3.61 -2.26
C GLY A 214 -13.07 -4.59 -2.82
N ARG A 215 -12.23 -4.18 -3.78
CA ARG A 215 -11.26 -5.03 -4.48
C ARG A 215 -9.82 -4.65 -4.15
N THR A 216 -8.93 -5.63 -4.22
CA THR A 216 -7.48 -5.42 -4.32
C THR A 216 -7.06 -5.27 -5.78
N THR A 217 -5.88 -4.71 -6.02
CA THR A 217 -5.22 -4.68 -7.34
C THR A 217 -5.05 -6.07 -7.89
N ASN A 218 -4.58 -7.02 -7.07
CA ASN A 218 -4.43 -8.41 -7.47
C ASN A 218 -5.77 -9.03 -7.92
N GLU A 219 -6.86 -8.80 -7.21
CA GLU A 219 -8.20 -9.27 -7.60
C GLU A 219 -8.69 -8.65 -8.92
N GLN A 220 -8.41 -7.36 -9.13
CA GLN A 220 -8.74 -6.67 -10.37
C GLN A 220 -7.96 -7.23 -11.56
N VAL A 221 -6.63 -7.28 -11.46
CA VAL A 221 -5.74 -7.70 -12.55
C VAL A 221 -5.94 -9.17 -12.90
N THR A 222 -6.12 -10.04 -11.90
CA THR A 222 -6.36 -11.47 -12.13
C THR A 222 -7.81 -11.80 -12.47
N GLY A 223 -8.72 -10.82 -12.42
CA GLY A 223 -10.12 -10.99 -12.79
C GLY A 223 -10.90 -11.95 -11.89
N LYS A 224 -10.56 -12.06 -10.60
CA LYS A 224 -11.17 -13.06 -9.66
C LYS A 224 -12.69 -12.96 -9.55
N PHE A 225 -13.26 -11.78 -9.79
CA PHE A 225 -14.69 -11.50 -9.66
C PHE A 225 -15.30 -10.97 -10.96
N LYS A 226 -14.83 -11.45 -12.12
CA LYS A 226 -15.43 -11.08 -13.42
C LYS A 226 -16.81 -11.72 -13.63
N SER A 227 -16.97 -12.98 -13.21
CA SER A 227 -18.20 -13.75 -13.38
C SER A 227 -19.01 -13.91 -12.09
N ASN A 228 -18.43 -13.55 -10.94
CA ASN A 228 -19.00 -13.80 -9.62
C ASN A 228 -19.18 -12.50 -8.85
N ILE A 229 -20.18 -12.47 -7.97
CA ILE A 229 -20.38 -11.38 -7.00
C ILE A 229 -19.12 -11.26 -6.14
N ASN A 230 -18.69 -10.03 -5.84
CA ASN A 230 -17.57 -9.80 -4.92
C ASN A 230 -18.08 -9.90 -3.47
N PRO A 231 -17.78 -10.97 -2.71
CA PRO A 231 -18.30 -11.13 -1.34
C PRO A 231 -17.65 -10.18 -0.34
N PHE A 232 -16.63 -9.43 -0.77
CA PHE A 232 -15.89 -8.45 0.02
C PHE A 232 -16.31 -7.00 -0.25
N ASP A 233 -17.28 -6.79 -1.14
CA ASP A 233 -17.90 -5.48 -1.37
C ASP A 233 -19.08 -5.30 -0.42
N TYR A 234 -18.98 -4.33 0.50
CA TYR A 234 -20.02 -4.00 1.47
C TYR A 234 -20.66 -2.63 1.18
N GLY A 235 -20.45 -2.09 -0.02
CA GLY A 235 -20.87 -0.76 -0.41
C GLY A 235 -19.79 0.31 -0.20
N CYS A 236 -19.87 1.37 -1.00
CA CYS A 236 -18.82 2.38 -1.15
C CYS A 236 -18.34 2.97 0.19
N LEU A 237 -19.28 3.46 1.02
CA LEU A 237 -18.97 4.12 2.29
C LEU A 237 -18.34 3.16 3.30
N TYR A 238 -18.86 1.93 3.40
CA TYR A 238 -18.33 0.94 4.33
C TYR A 238 -16.94 0.49 3.89
N ASN A 239 -16.73 0.28 2.60
CA ASN A 239 -15.42 -0.09 2.07
C ASN A 239 -14.37 1.00 2.35
N CYS A 240 -14.72 2.27 2.17
CA CYS A 240 -13.85 3.40 2.52
C CYS A 240 -13.57 3.45 4.03
N SER A 241 -14.62 3.40 4.87
CA SER A 241 -14.49 3.43 6.33
C SER A 241 -13.63 2.28 6.85
N LYS A 242 -13.74 1.09 6.25
CA LYS A 242 -12.89 -0.06 6.61
C LYS A 242 -11.40 0.21 6.42
N ILE A 243 -10.99 1.07 5.48
CA ILE A 243 -9.57 1.39 5.29
C ILE A 243 -9.08 2.37 6.36
N PHE A 244 -9.86 3.41 6.66
CA PHE A 244 -9.41 4.50 7.53
C PHE A 244 -9.74 4.29 9.01
N SER A 245 -10.78 3.53 9.32
CA SER A 245 -11.33 3.36 10.67
C SER A 245 -11.05 1.98 11.27
N SER A 246 -10.43 1.05 10.53
CA SER A 246 -10.12 -0.28 11.06
C SER A 246 -8.91 -0.26 11.98
N SER A 247 -9.00 -1.05 13.05
CA SER A 247 -7.86 -1.34 13.90
C SER A 247 -6.80 -2.12 13.13
N ASN A 248 -5.54 -1.96 13.55
CA ASN A 248 -4.44 -2.73 12.98
C ASN A 248 -4.69 -4.22 13.14
N SER A 249 -4.62 -4.96 12.03
CA SER A 249 -4.71 -6.42 12.07
C SER A 249 -3.48 -7.02 12.77
N PRO A 250 -3.65 -8.11 13.55
CA PRO A 250 -2.55 -8.71 14.31
C PRO A 250 -1.43 -9.26 13.40
N LYS A 251 -0.24 -9.48 13.97
CA LYS A 251 0.84 -10.24 13.30
C LYS A 251 0.38 -11.69 13.12
N LEU A 252 0.57 -12.22 11.91
CA LEU A 252 0.23 -13.59 11.53
C LEU A 252 1.44 -14.54 11.60
N ILE A 253 2.54 -14.07 12.21
CA ILE A 253 3.70 -14.89 12.53
C ILE A 253 3.35 -15.67 13.79
N HIS A 254 2.86 -16.90 13.63
CA HIS A 254 2.67 -17.79 14.76
C HIS A 254 4.02 -18.38 15.17
N ASN A 255 4.58 -17.91 16.28
CA ASN A 255 5.44 -18.77 17.11
C ASN A 255 4.52 -19.78 17.81
N LYS A 256 4.21 -20.91 17.17
CA LYS A 256 3.48 -21.97 17.88
C LYS A 256 4.46 -22.62 18.87
N LYS A 257 4.19 -22.48 20.17
CA LYS A 257 4.22 -23.68 21.03
C LYS A 257 3.10 -24.61 20.53
N PRO A 258 3.32 -25.93 20.51
CA PRO A 258 2.36 -26.86 19.92
C PRO A 258 1.10 -26.87 20.80
N SER A 259 -0.02 -26.37 20.27
CA SER A 259 -1.33 -26.65 20.85
C SER A 259 -2.15 -27.43 19.83
N THR A 260 -2.33 -28.70 20.17
CA THR A 260 -3.34 -29.64 19.66
C THR A 260 -4.54 -28.96 19.00
N LYS A 261 -4.80 -29.36 17.75
CA LYS A 261 -6.08 -29.27 17.01
C LYS A 261 -7.09 -28.26 17.58
N LYS A 262 -7.03 -27.02 17.11
CA LYS A 262 -8.23 -26.18 17.01
C LYS A 262 -8.56 -26.02 15.54
N SER A 263 -9.66 -26.65 15.15
CA SER A 263 -10.44 -26.34 13.97
C SER A 263 -10.54 -24.82 13.81
N TYR A 264 -10.33 -24.34 12.59
CA TYR A 264 -10.51 -22.95 12.23
C TYR A 264 -11.99 -22.56 12.43
N GLU A 265 -12.37 -22.12 13.63
CA GLU A 265 -13.60 -21.38 13.84
C GLU A 265 -13.45 -20.03 13.12
N VAL A 266 -14.00 -19.98 11.92
CA VAL A 266 -14.34 -18.75 11.22
C VAL A 266 -15.10 -17.88 12.22
N GLN A 267 -14.61 -16.66 12.45
CA GLN A 267 -15.35 -15.65 13.20
C GLN A 267 -16.75 -15.51 12.60
N LYS A 268 -17.74 -16.13 13.24
CA LYS A 268 -19.15 -15.88 12.98
C LYS A 268 -19.40 -14.41 13.34
N VAL A 269 -19.51 -13.57 12.32
CA VAL A 269 -20.25 -12.32 12.45
C VAL A 269 -21.66 -12.72 12.88
N LYS A 270 -22.04 -12.35 14.10
CA LYS A 270 -23.39 -12.59 14.63
C LYS A 270 -24.40 -11.88 13.72
N ASN A 271 -25.13 -12.66 12.91
CA ASN A 271 -26.38 -12.18 12.36
C ASN A 271 -27.39 -12.11 13.51
N LYS A 272 -27.90 -10.90 13.79
CA LYS A 272 -29.17 -10.72 14.49
C LYS A 272 -30.24 -11.28 13.57
N ASN A 273 -30.61 -12.54 13.77
CA ASN A 273 -31.93 -13.12 13.58
C ASN A 273 -31.73 -14.63 13.62
N GLY A 274 -32.02 -15.21 14.78
CA GLY A 274 -31.90 -16.63 15.01
C GLY A 274 -32.96 -17.39 14.23
N THR A 275 -32.53 -18.23 13.31
CA THR A 275 -33.25 -19.44 12.90
C THR A 275 -32.24 -20.43 12.36
N ASN A 276 -32.10 -21.57 13.04
CA ASN A 276 -31.33 -22.71 12.56
C ASN A 276 -32.15 -23.47 11.52
N LYS A 277 -31.53 -23.87 10.41
CA LYS A 277 -32.01 -25.01 9.61
C LYS A 277 -30.82 -25.90 9.24
N VAL A 278 -30.89 -27.13 9.75
CA VAL A 278 -30.03 -28.26 9.38
C VAL A 278 -30.62 -28.89 8.13
N ILE A 279 -29.82 -29.10 7.08
CA ILE A 279 -30.13 -30.10 6.06
C ILE A 279 -28.82 -30.81 5.69
N ASN A 280 -28.90 -32.14 5.67
CA ASN A 280 -27.86 -33.13 5.36
C ASN A 280 -27.18 -32.91 4.02
#